data_AF-A0A0E3RTE0-F1
#
_entry.id   AF-A0A0E3RTE0-F1
#
_cell.length_a   1.000
_cell.length_b   1.000
_cell.length_c   1.000
_cell.angle_alpha   90.00
_cell.angle_beta   90.00
_cell.angle_gamma   90.00
#
_symmetry.space_group_name_H-M   'P 1'
#
loop_
_entity.id
_entity.type
_entity.pdbx_description
1 polymer ?
#
loop_
_entity_poly.entity_id
_entity_poly.type
_entity_poly.pdbx_seq_one_letter_code
_entity_poly.pdbx_strand_id
1 'polypeptide(L)' 'MKYYRTADRLMSILINCSPKEASHCEKASLVGEMMKEVTKELTKKHNSR' A
#
# COMPACT_ATOMS: atom_id res chain seq x y z
N MET A 1 -5.71 17.14 5.54
CA MET A 1 -4.72 16.10 5.94
C MET A 1 -5.12 14.64 5.68
N LYS A 2 -6.33 14.30 5.18
CA LYS A 2 -6.78 12.89 5.01
C LYS A 2 -5.92 12.05 4.04
N TYR A 3 -5.41 12.64 2.96
CA TYR A 3 -4.61 11.94 1.95
C TYR A 3 -3.19 11.60 2.42
N TYR A 4 -2.61 12.43 3.28
CA TYR A 4 -1.27 12.20 3.84
C TYR A 4 -1.20 10.93 4.68
N ARG A 5 -2.24 10.60 5.46
CA ARG A 5 -2.28 9.33 6.22
C ARG A 5 -2.25 8.09 5.33
N THR A 6 -2.94 8.15 4.19
CA THR A 6 -2.94 7.04 3.23
C THR A 6 -1.58 6.93 2.54
N ALA A 7 -1.00 8.06 2.14
CA ALA A 7 0.34 8.09 1.55
C ALA A 7 1.41 7.55 2.51
N ASP A 8 1.35 7.94 3.79
CA ASP A 8 2.28 7.47 4.83
C ASP A 8 2.18 5.95 5.04
N ARG A 9 0.95 5.42 5.10
CA ARG A 9 0.72 3.97 5.17
C ARG A 9 1.24 3.25 3.93
N LEU A 10 1.00 3.76 2.73
CA LEU A 10 1.53 3.18 1.49
C LEU A 10 3.05 3.19 1.46
N MET A 11 3.68 4.29 1.87
CA MET A 11 5.13 4.42 1.96
C MET A 11 5.72 3.39 2.92
N SER A 12 5.12 3.17 4.10
CA SER A 12 5.58 2.14 5.04
C SER A 12 5.53 0.72 4.46
N ILE A 13 4.53 0.42 3.62
CA ILE A 13 4.39 -0.88 2.95
C ILE A 13 5.44 -1.02 1.84
N LEU A 14 5.66 0.03 1.05
CA LEU A 14 6.61 0.00 -0.07
C LEU A 14 8.07 -0.03 0.40
N ILE A 15 8.41 0.65 1.50
CA ILE A 15 9.76 0.63 2.09
C ILE A 15 10.18 -0.80 2.47
N ASN A 16 9.23 -1.64 2.91
CA ASN A 16 9.51 -3.05 3.21
C ASN A 16 10.00 -3.86 1.99
N CYS A 17 9.68 -3.42 0.78
CA CYS A 17 10.13 -4.07 -0.44
C CYS A 17 11.41 -3.50 -1.03
N SER A 18 12.01 -2.45 -0.43
CA SER A 18 13.18 -1.74 -0.98
C SER A 18 13.08 -1.59 -2.50
N PRO A 19 12.21 -0.69 -2.99
CA PRO A 19 11.85 -0.60 -4.41
C PRO A 19 13.04 -0.07 -5.22
N LYS A 20 14.08 -0.88 -5.39
CA LYS A 20 15.14 -0.66 -6.36
C LYS A 20 14.64 -1.21 -7.70
N GLU A 21 14.94 -0.49 -8.77
CA GLU A 21 14.65 -0.97 -10.11
C GLU A 21 15.27 -2.36 -10.32
N ALA A 22 14.46 -3.28 -10.86
CA ALA A 22 14.79 -4.68 -11.13
C ALA A 22 15.09 -5.59 -9.92
N SER A 23 14.93 -5.14 -8.66
CA SER A 23 15.08 -6.03 -7.51
C SER A 23 13.82 -6.86 -7.26
N HIS A 24 13.98 -8.19 -7.13
CA HIS A 24 12.91 -9.07 -6.67
C HIS A 24 12.69 -8.85 -5.17
N CYS A 25 11.51 -8.36 -4.80
CA CYS A 25 11.15 -8.26 -3.40
C CYS A 25 10.76 -9.64 -2.87
N GLU A 26 11.55 -10.21 -1.96
CA GLU A 26 11.25 -11.50 -1.30
C GLU A 26 9.90 -11.47 -0.57
N LYS A 27 9.45 -10.28 -0.16
CA LYS A 27 8.18 -10.04 0.53
C LYS A 27 7.07 -9.54 -0.40
N ALA A 28 7.23 -9.65 -1.72
CA ALA A 28 6.26 -9.14 -2.69
C ALA A 28 4.85 -9.69 -2.46
N SER A 29 4.74 -10.96 -2.07
CA SER A 29 3.45 -11.58 -1.74
C SER A 29 2.77 -10.90 -0.56
N LEU A 30 3.49 -10.70 0.55
CA LEU A 30 3.00 -10.03 1.76
C LEU A 30 2.61 -8.57 1.49
N VAL A 31 3.47 -7.84 0.78
CA VAL A 31 3.21 -6.46 0.38
C VAL A 31 1.98 -6.36 -0.53
N GLY A 32 1.82 -7.31 -1.46
CA GLY A 32 0.64 -7.41 -2.31
C GLY A 32 -0.67 -7.64 -1.52
N GLU A 33 -0.63 -8.46 -0.47
CA GLU A 33 -1.78 -8.65 0.42
C GLU A 33 -2.13 -7.38 1.20
N MET A 34 -1.13 -6.72 1.79
CA MET A 34 -1.33 -5.44 2.50
C MET A 34 -1.90 -4.35 1.57
N MET A 35 -1.44 -4.29 0.32
CA MET A 35 -1.96 -3.34 -0.68
C MET A 35 -3.42 -3.62 -1.05
N LYS A 36 -3.84 -4.89 -1.14
CA LYS A 36 -5.23 -5.24 -1.39
C LYS A 36 -6.16 -4.76 -0.28
N GLU A 37 -5.74 -4.87 0.98
CA GLU A 37 -6.53 -4.35 2.11
C GLU A 37 -6.68 -2.83 2.07
N VAL A 38 -5.58 -2.11 1.86
CA VAL A 38 -5.61 -0.64 1.72
C VAL A 38 -6.53 -0.23 0.56
N THR A 39 -6.46 -0.91 -0.57
CA THR A 39 -7.33 -0.64 -1.73
C THR A 39 -8.81 -0.86 -1.39
N LYS A 40 -9.16 -1.97 -0.72
CA LYS A 40 -10.54 -2.24 -0.27
C LYS A 40 -11.07 -1.16 0.67
N GLU A 41 -10.25 -0.68 1.60
CA GLU A 41 -10.63 0.41 2.51
C GLU A 41 -10.87 1.73 1.77
N LEU A 42 -10.05 2.03 0.75
CA LEU A 42 -10.21 3.22 -0.07
C LEU A 42 -11.48 3.15 -0.93
N THR A 43 -11.75 2.01 -1.57
CA THR A 43 -12.96 1.80 -2.39
C THR A 43 -14.23 1.84 -1.54
N LYS A 44 -14.23 1.23 -0.34
CA LYS A 44 -15.37 1.33 0.60
C LYS A 44 -15.63 2.77 1.05
N LYS A 45 -14.58 3.55 1.31
CA LYS A 45 -14.70 4.97 1.67
C LYS A 45 -15.16 5.85 0.51
N HIS A 46 -14.91 5.43 -0.74
CA HIS A 46 -15.39 6.13 -1.93
C HIS A 46 -16.89 5.91 -2.16
N ASN A 47 -17.39 4.67 -2.04
CA ASN A 47 -18.81 4.34 -2.23
C ASN A 47 -19.75 4.78 -1.09
N SER A 48 -19.21 5.23 0.04
CA SER A 48 -19.98 5.73 1.19
C SER A 48 -20.06 7.27 1.22
N ARG A 49 -19.71 7.94 0.11
CA ARG A 49 -19.75 9.40 -0.05
C ARG A 49 -20.77 9.81 -1.08
#